data_AF-A0AAE6D064-F1
#
_entry.id   AF-A0AAE6D064-F1
#
_cell.length_a   1.000
_cell.length_b   1.000
_cell.length_c   1.000
_cell.angle_alpha   90.00
_cell.angle_beta   90.00
_cell.angle_gamma   90.00
#
_symmetry.space_group_name_H-M   'P 1'
#
loop_
_entity.id
_entity.type
_entity.pdbx_description
1 polymer ?
#
loop_
_entity_poly.entity_id
_entity_poly.type
_entity_poly.pdbx_seq_one_letter_code
_entity_poly.pdbx_strand_id
1 'polypeptide(L)'
;MLLNAISKPLMLGIYENENLLELIENDLKVSEILPKIMQEILLKYELEKLIYVHGPGSYMGIKISYVSFKTLAIVKNIPLLAINAFELNNNEPIPANKHLCFVKNEKGDICLQKAQAGKFFMPQSLKNLNLSEDNTPFYVLDAIN
;
A
#
# COMPACT_ATOMS: atom_id res chain seq x y z
N MET A 1 -2.04 -7.07 -9.21
CA MET A 1 -1.73 -7.30 -7.78
C MET A 1 -1.62 -5.98 -7.04
N LEU A 2 -2.21 -5.87 -5.84
CA LEU A 2 -2.18 -4.68 -4.97
C LEU A 2 -1.49 -5.03 -3.64
N LEU A 3 -0.50 -4.25 -3.21
CA LEU A 3 0.19 -4.42 -1.94
C LEU A 3 -0.02 -3.22 -1.02
N ASN A 4 -0.54 -3.50 0.17
CA ASN A 4 -0.51 -2.60 1.31
C ASN A 4 0.43 -3.16 2.39
N ALA A 5 1.66 -2.66 2.41
CA ALA A 5 2.65 -3.02 3.43
C ALA A 5 2.78 -1.97 4.55
N ILE A 6 1.92 -0.94 4.54
CA ILE A 6 1.85 0.05 5.63
C ILE A 6 0.85 -0.36 6.70
N SER A 7 -0.09 -1.25 6.37
CA SER A 7 -1.02 -1.85 7.30
C SER A 7 -0.34 -2.90 8.18
N LYS A 8 -0.96 -3.17 9.33
CA LYS A 8 -0.67 -4.35 10.14
C LYS A 8 -2.02 -5.05 10.43
N PRO A 9 -2.26 -6.27 9.90
CA PRO A 9 -1.34 -7.09 9.10
C PRO A 9 -1.00 -6.45 7.72
N LEU A 10 0.10 -6.88 7.10
CA LEU A 10 0.36 -6.64 5.68
C LEU A 10 -0.79 -7.26 4.88
N MET A 11 -1.25 -6.57 3.85
CA MET A 11 -2.32 -7.06 2.97
C MET A 11 -1.85 -7.08 1.52
N LEU A 12 -2.07 -8.19 0.83
CA LEU A 12 -1.78 -8.35 -0.59
C LEU A 12 -2.99 -8.96 -1.30
N GLY A 13 -3.52 -8.25 -2.29
CA GLY A 13 -4.65 -8.67 -3.10
C GLY A 13 -4.23 -9.07 -4.51
N ILE A 14 -4.65 -10.26 -4.95
CA ILE A 14 -4.62 -10.69 -6.34
C ILE A 14 -5.99 -10.42 -6.94
N TYR A 15 -6.00 -9.83 -8.14
CA TYR A 15 -7.21 -9.39 -8.80
C TYR A 15 -7.27 -9.99 -10.21
N GLU A 16 -8.43 -10.49 -10.59
CA GLU A 16 -8.75 -10.97 -11.93
C GLU A 16 -10.00 -10.21 -12.41
N ASN A 17 -9.94 -9.66 -13.62
CA ASN A 17 -11.02 -8.83 -14.19
C ASN A 17 -11.48 -7.72 -13.22
N GLU A 18 -10.52 -7.07 -12.56
CA GLU A 18 -10.69 -6.02 -11.56
C GLU A 18 -11.36 -6.45 -10.24
N ASN A 19 -11.68 -7.72 -10.04
CA ASN A 19 -12.28 -8.22 -8.79
C ASN A 19 -11.27 -8.99 -7.96
N LEU A 20 -11.38 -8.89 -6.64
CA LEU A 20 -10.50 -9.58 -5.71
C LEU A 20 -10.68 -11.10 -5.84
N LEU A 21 -9.60 -11.78 -6.21
CA LEU A 21 -9.55 -13.24 -6.37
C LEU A 21 -8.95 -13.91 -5.13
N GLU A 22 -7.85 -13.37 -4.62
CA GLU A 22 -7.13 -13.91 -3.46
C GLU A 22 -6.67 -12.75 -2.56
N LEU A 23 -6.84 -12.93 -1.25
CA LEU A 23 -6.34 -12.03 -0.22
C LEU A 23 -5.33 -12.77 0.66
N ILE A 24 -4.13 -12.20 0.78
CA ILE A 24 -3.08 -12.70 1.67
C ILE A 24 -2.86 -11.66 2.76
N GLU A 25 -2.96 -12.08 4.02
CA GLU A 25 -2.67 -11.27 5.19
C GLU A 25 -1.54 -11.88 6.01
N ASN A 26 -0.63 -11.04 6.52
CA ASN A 26 0.46 -11.52 7.36
C ASN A 26 0.97 -10.49 8.38
N ASP A 27 1.20 -10.90 9.62
CA ASP A 27 1.69 -10.05 10.71
C ASP A 27 3.22 -9.94 10.81
N LEU A 28 3.96 -10.76 10.06
CA LEU A 28 5.42 -10.72 10.02
C LEU A 28 5.94 -9.45 9.35
N LYS A 29 7.22 -9.14 9.58
CA LYS A 29 7.86 -7.98 8.96
C LYS A 29 7.82 -8.11 7.44
N VAL A 30 7.50 -7.02 6.75
CA VAL A 30 7.45 -6.94 5.28
C VAL A 30 8.71 -7.50 4.63
N SER A 31 9.89 -7.17 5.17
CA SER A 31 11.19 -7.64 4.67
C SER A 31 11.37 -9.16 4.75
N GLU A 32 10.69 -9.84 5.67
CA GLU A 32 10.79 -11.28 5.89
C GLU A 32 9.78 -12.05 5.04
N ILE A 33 8.57 -11.51 4.91
CA ILE A 33 7.44 -12.22 4.28
C ILE A 33 7.28 -11.92 2.80
N LEU A 34 7.56 -10.69 2.35
CA LEU A 34 7.30 -10.26 0.98
C LEU A 34 8.02 -11.13 -0.06
N PRO A 35 9.32 -11.50 0.09
CA PRO A 35 9.99 -12.37 -0.87
C PRO A 35 9.32 -13.74 -1.02
N LYS A 36 8.83 -14.32 0.08
CA LYS A 36 8.17 -15.63 0.09
C LYS A 36 6.81 -15.57 -0.63
N ILE A 37 5.97 -14.59 -0.28
CA ILE A 37 4.68 -14.37 -0.94
C ILE A 37 4.90 -14.13 -2.44
N MET A 38 5.89 -13.31 -2.81
CA MET A 38 6.17 -13.04 -4.22
C MET A 38 6.59 -14.30 -4.97
N GLN A 39 7.41 -15.17 -4.38
CA GLN A 39 7.79 -16.43 -5.02
C GLN A 39 6.57 -17.32 -5.28
N GLU A 40 5.68 -17.46 -4.30
CA GLU A 40 4.45 -18.25 -4.45
C GLU A 40 3.51 -17.69 -5.50
N ILE A 41 3.30 -16.36 -5.50
CA ILE A 41 2.42 -15.68 -6.47
C ILE A 41 2.96 -15.82 -7.89
N LEU A 42 4.27 -15.65 -8.09
CA LEU A 42 4.90 -15.73 -9.42
C LEU A 42 4.92 -17.15 -10.01
N LEU A 43 4.70 -18.18 -9.19
CA LEU A 43 4.49 -19.55 -9.66
C LEU A 43 3.04 -19.84 -10.07
N LYS A 44 2.08 -19.10 -9.50
CA LYS A 44 0.65 -19.30 -9.71
C LYS A 44 0.05 -18.40 -10.79
N TYR A 45 0.57 -17.19 -10.94
CA TYR A 45 -0.05 -16.14 -11.74
C TYR A 45 0.92 -15.46 -12.69
N GLU A 46 0.42 -15.17 -13.90
CA GLU A 46 1.03 -14.18 -14.78
C GLU A 46 0.46 -12.80 -14.44
N LEU A 47 1.33 -11.87 -14.05
CA LEU A 47 0.92 -10.57 -13.54
C LEU A 47 0.93 -9.54 -14.66
N GLU A 48 -0.19 -8.86 -14.88
CA GLU A 48 -0.30 -7.80 -15.89
C GLU A 48 0.01 -6.40 -15.34
N LYS A 49 -0.15 -6.19 -14.03
CA LYS A 49 0.03 -4.90 -13.38
C LYS A 49 0.30 -5.03 -11.88
N LEU A 50 1.17 -4.16 -11.39
CA LEU A 50 1.46 -3.99 -9.97
C LEU A 50 0.89 -2.68 -9.46
N ILE A 51 0.35 -2.70 -8.24
CA ILE A 51 -0.15 -1.53 -7.54
C ILE A 51 0.40 -1.59 -6.12
N TYR A 52 0.89 -0.48 -5.59
CA TYR A 52 1.32 -0.42 -4.20
C TYR A 52 0.80 0.85 -3.51
N VAL A 53 0.63 0.77 -2.19
CA VAL A 53 0.28 1.93 -1.37
C VAL A 53 1.52 2.79 -1.16
N HIS A 54 1.53 3.99 -1.75
CA HIS A 54 2.71 4.86 -1.73
C HIS A 54 2.80 5.78 -0.50
N GLY A 55 1.76 5.83 0.33
CA GLY A 55 1.72 6.61 1.57
C GLY A 55 0.45 7.46 1.71
N PRO A 56 0.31 8.20 2.83
CA PRO A 56 1.23 8.24 3.97
C PRO A 56 1.14 6.97 4.84
N GLY A 57 2.15 6.73 5.69
CA GLY A 57 2.18 5.55 6.57
C GLY A 57 3.59 5.12 6.95
N SER A 58 3.76 3.82 7.22
CA SER A 58 5.06 3.22 7.58
C SER A 58 6.13 3.52 6.53
N TYR A 59 7.14 4.33 6.90
CA TYR A 59 8.26 4.68 6.02
C TYR A 59 8.96 3.43 5.44
N MET A 60 9.21 2.42 6.28
CA MET A 60 9.80 1.16 5.81
C MET A 60 8.85 0.33 4.94
N GLY A 61 7.56 0.29 5.28
CA GLY A 61 6.56 -0.40 4.46
C GLY A 61 6.50 0.16 3.04
N ILE A 62 6.46 1.48 2.91
CA ILE A 62 6.48 2.19 1.61
C ILE A 62 7.78 1.90 0.86
N LYS A 63 8.94 2.08 1.52
CA LYS A 63 10.25 1.92 0.87
C LYS A 63 10.46 0.49 0.35
N ILE A 64 10.19 -0.51 1.18
CA ILE A 64 10.37 -1.93 0.80
C ILE A 64 9.41 -2.27 -0.33
N SER A 65 8.13 -1.90 -0.22
CA SER A 65 7.13 -2.14 -1.27
C SER A 65 7.55 -1.53 -2.60
N TYR A 66 7.96 -0.26 -2.59
CA TYR A 66 8.36 0.44 -3.81
C TYR A 66 9.56 -0.23 -4.47
N VAL A 67 10.64 -0.49 -3.73
CA VAL A 67 11.84 -1.11 -4.31
C VAL A 67 11.53 -2.50 -4.86
N SER A 68 10.79 -3.33 -4.12
CA SER A 68 10.42 -4.68 -4.55
C SER A 68 9.52 -4.67 -5.79
N PHE A 69 8.46 -3.86 -5.79
CA PHE A 69 7.50 -3.82 -6.91
C PHE A 69 8.07 -3.10 -8.13
N LYS A 70 8.87 -2.06 -7.93
CA LYS A 70 9.57 -1.38 -9.05
C LYS A 70 10.53 -2.34 -9.73
N THR A 71 11.29 -3.12 -8.96
CA THR A 71 12.19 -4.13 -9.52
C THR A 71 11.40 -5.19 -10.29
N LEU A 72 10.32 -5.71 -9.72
CA LEU A 72 9.49 -6.73 -10.40
C LEU A 72 8.85 -6.18 -11.68
N ALA A 73 8.32 -4.95 -11.64
CA ALA A 73 7.73 -4.28 -12.80
C ALA A 73 8.73 -4.18 -13.97
N ILE A 74 9.99 -3.83 -13.68
CA ILE A 74 11.06 -3.79 -14.69
C ILE A 74 11.35 -5.19 -15.24
N VAL A 75 11.53 -6.18 -14.37
CA VAL A 75 11.87 -7.56 -14.78
C VAL A 75 10.76 -8.21 -15.61
N LYS A 76 9.50 -7.95 -15.28
CA LYS A 76 8.33 -8.48 -15.99
C LYS A 76 7.86 -7.60 -17.14
N ASN A 77 8.42 -6.41 -17.29
CA ASN A 77 7.98 -5.39 -18.25
C ASN A 77 6.48 -5.07 -18.15
N ILE A 78 6.01 -4.78 -16.92
CA ILE A 78 4.61 -4.47 -16.63
C ILE A 78 4.47 -3.14 -15.86
N PRO A 79 3.32 -2.46 -15.95
CA PRO A 79 3.10 -1.20 -15.23
C PRO A 79 3.14 -1.36 -13.71
N LEU A 80 3.70 -0.34 -13.05
CA LEU A 80 3.59 -0.10 -11.61
C LEU A 80 2.78 1.16 -11.38
N LEU A 81 1.68 1.04 -10.64
CA LEU A 81 0.85 2.16 -10.21
C LEU A 81 0.94 2.36 -8.70
N ALA A 82 0.65 3.59 -8.27
CA ALA A 82 0.48 3.93 -6.86
C ALA A 82 -0.99 4.19 -6.52
N ILE A 83 -1.34 3.95 -5.26
CA ILE A 83 -2.60 4.38 -4.66
C ILE A 83 -2.31 5.06 -3.33
N ASN A 84 -3.07 6.13 -3.03
CA ASN A 84 -2.98 6.81 -1.75
C ASN A 84 -3.53 5.91 -0.63
N ALA A 85 -2.88 5.92 0.53
CA ALA A 85 -3.29 5.10 1.67
C ALA A 85 -4.72 5.36 2.15
N PHE A 86 -5.20 6.61 2.04
CA PHE A 86 -6.55 6.97 2.49
C PHE A 86 -7.67 6.31 1.67
N GLU A 87 -7.38 5.89 0.44
CA GLU A 87 -8.32 5.16 -0.43
C GLU A 87 -8.63 3.76 0.12
N LEU A 88 -7.74 3.21 0.95
CA LEU A 88 -7.84 1.84 1.48
C LEU A 88 -8.22 1.80 2.97
N ASN A 89 -8.65 2.91 3.54
CA ASN A 89 -9.10 2.98 4.93
C ASN A 89 -10.29 3.93 5.15
N ASN A 90 -11.06 4.24 4.11
CA ASN A 90 -12.21 5.14 4.17
C ASN A 90 -11.88 6.57 4.64
N ASN A 91 -10.69 7.09 4.30
CA ASN A 91 -10.18 8.38 4.78
C ASN A 91 -10.08 8.49 6.33
N GLU A 92 -10.04 7.37 7.05
CA GLU A 92 -9.83 7.37 8.50
C GLU A 92 -8.37 7.74 8.86
N PRO A 93 -8.07 8.09 10.12
CA PRO A 93 -6.70 8.39 10.54
C PRO A 93 -5.72 7.23 10.32
N ILE A 94 -4.54 7.51 9.75
CA ILE A 94 -3.50 6.51 9.48
C ILE A 94 -2.41 6.60 10.55
N PRO A 95 -1.99 5.50 11.20
CA PRO A 95 -0.91 5.53 12.18
C PRO A 95 0.39 6.15 11.65
N ALA A 96 0.97 7.08 12.41
CA ALA A 96 2.29 7.67 12.12
C ALA A 96 3.34 7.20 13.15
N ASN A 97 3.22 7.68 14.40
CA ASN A 97 4.09 7.30 15.51
C ASN A 97 3.34 7.47 16.85
N LYS A 98 3.65 6.64 17.86
CA LYS A 98 3.09 6.70 19.22
C LYS A 98 1.54 6.81 19.26
N HIS A 99 1.02 8.04 19.33
CA HIS A 99 -0.41 8.38 19.38
C HIS A 99 -0.84 9.36 18.27
N LEU A 100 0.06 9.71 17.35
CA LEU A 100 -0.21 10.57 16.22
C LEU A 100 -0.62 9.74 15.01
N CYS A 101 -1.60 10.27 14.30
CA CYS A 101 -2.04 9.77 13.01
C CYS A 101 -1.93 10.87 11.96
N PHE A 102 -1.68 10.46 10.72
CA PHE A 102 -1.94 11.28 9.55
C PHE A 102 -3.46 11.38 9.36
N VAL A 103 -3.97 12.60 9.31
CA VAL A 103 -5.39 12.88 9.07
C VAL A 103 -5.50 13.81 7.88
N LYS A 104 -6.41 13.49 6.98
CA LYS A 104 -6.75 14.33 5.82
C LYS A 104 -7.84 15.32 6.24
N ASN A 105 -7.56 16.61 6.13
CA ASN A 105 -8.52 17.65 6.46
C ASN A 105 -9.53 17.86 5.31
N GLU A 106 -10.55 18.69 5.52
CA GLU A 106 -11.59 18.99 4.51
C GLU A 106 -11.04 19.65 3.23
N LYS A 107 -9.86 20.28 3.30
CA LYS A 107 -9.16 20.89 2.16
C LYS A 107 -8.30 19.89 1.39
N GLY A 108 -8.14 18.68 1.90
CA GLY A 108 -7.29 17.63 1.34
C GLY A 108 -5.85 17.62 1.85
N ASP A 109 -5.46 18.55 2.74
CA ASP A 109 -4.12 18.55 3.33
C ASP A 109 -3.99 17.44 4.37
N ILE A 110 -2.76 16.95 4.54
CA ILE A 110 -2.44 15.90 5.51
C ILE A 110 -1.71 16.53 6.69
N CYS A 111 -2.28 16.38 7.88
CA CYS A 111 -1.72 16.87 9.13
C CYS A 111 -1.52 15.73 10.14
N LEU A 112 -0.61 15.95 11.10
CA LEU A 112 -0.41 15.06 12.23
C LEU A 112 -1.23 15.52 13.42
N GLN A 113 -2.07 14.63 13.94
CA GLN A 113 -2.88 14.89 15.12
C GLN A 113 -3.08 13.64 15.95
N LYS A 114 -3.42 13.81 17.22
CA LYS A 114 -3.86 12.70 18.06
C LYS A 114 -5.23 12.23 17.58
N ALA A 115 -5.31 10.96 17.18
CA ALA A 115 -6.55 10.35 16.72
C ALA A 115 -6.49 8.84 16.93
N GLN A 116 -7.66 8.20 16.92
CA GLN A 116 -7.74 6.75 16.85
C GLN A 116 -7.51 6.32 15.40
N ALA A 117 -6.59 5.37 15.21
CA ALA A 117 -6.29 4.84 13.89
C ALA A 117 -7.49 4.07 13.32
N GLY A 118 -7.74 4.31 12.04
CA GLY A 118 -8.67 3.53 11.23
C GLY A 118 -8.11 2.18 10.84
N LYS A 119 -8.97 1.37 10.22
CA LYS A 119 -8.58 0.05 9.71
C LYS A 119 -8.39 0.08 8.20
N PHE A 120 -7.31 -0.54 7.74
CA PHE A 120 -7.14 -0.79 6.31
C PHE A 120 -8.02 -1.95 5.85
N PHE A 121 -8.37 -1.94 4.57
CA PHE A 121 -9.04 -3.04 3.89
C PHE A 121 -8.43 -3.25 2.50
N MET A 122 -8.65 -4.44 1.94
CA MET A 122 -8.47 -4.69 0.50
C MET A 122 -9.81 -4.52 -0.22
N PRO A 123 -9.87 -3.68 -1.26
CA PRO A 123 -11.11 -3.40 -1.96
C PRO A 123 -11.56 -4.64 -2.74
N GLN A 124 -12.86 -4.90 -2.79
CA GLN A 124 -13.43 -6.01 -3.57
C GLN A 124 -13.27 -5.81 -5.08
N SER A 125 -13.19 -4.55 -5.52
CA SER A 125 -12.92 -4.20 -6.91
C SER A 125 -11.89 -3.08 -7.02
N LEU A 126 -11.06 -3.12 -8.06
CA LEU A 126 -10.17 -2.03 -8.44
C LEU A 126 -10.91 -0.90 -9.18
N LYS A 127 -12.18 -1.13 -9.57
CA LYS A 127 -13.02 -0.12 -10.22
C LYS A 127 -13.20 1.07 -9.28
N ASN A 128 -12.98 2.27 -9.82
CA ASN A 128 -13.09 3.56 -9.12
C ASN A 128 -11.98 3.87 -8.10
N LEU A 129 -10.90 3.09 -8.06
CA LEU A 129 -9.72 3.48 -7.28
C LEU A 129 -8.93 4.57 -8.02
N ASN A 130 -8.45 5.56 -7.28
CA ASN A 130 -7.57 6.60 -7.81
C ASN A 130 -6.14 6.07 -7.94
N LEU A 131 -5.88 5.34 -9.04
CA LEU A 131 -4.57 4.80 -9.37
C LEU A 131 -3.74 5.80 -10.19
N SER A 132 -2.46 5.96 -9.84
CA SER A 132 -1.55 6.91 -10.47
C SER A 132 -0.35 6.22 -11.12
N GLU A 133 0.04 6.68 -12.31
CA GLU A 133 1.33 6.31 -12.94
C GLU A 133 2.51 7.04 -12.30
N ASP A 134 2.28 8.25 -11.75
CA ASP A 134 3.22 8.85 -10.81
C ASP A 134 3.19 8.04 -9.52
N ASN A 135 4.16 7.14 -9.47
CA ASN A 135 4.29 6.11 -8.45
C ASN A 135 5.44 6.42 -7.51
N THR A 136 5.80 7.69 -7.34
CA THR A 136 6.82 8.07 -6.36
C THR A 136 6.33 7.85 -4.93
N PRO A 137 7.19 7.33 -4.02
CA PRO A 137 6.86 7.23 -2.61
C PRO A 137 6.45 8.57 -1.99
N PHE A 138 5.31 8.58 -1.30
CA PHE A 138 4.80 9.73 -0.58
C PHE A 138 5.16 9.65 0.91
N TYR A 139 6.28 10.26 1.26
CA TYR A 139 6.74 10.36 2.64
C TYR A 139 6.29 11.67 3.27
N VAL A 140 5.50 11.56 4.35
CA VAL A 140 5.22 12.70 5.23
C VAL A 140 6.25 12.65 6.36
N LEU A 141 7.26 13.50 6.26
CA LEU A 141 8.27 13.66 7.30
C LEU A 141 7.80 14.72 8.29
N ASP A 142 7.90 14.43 9.58
CA ASP A 142 7.80 15.47 10.61
C ASP A 142 8.88 16.53 10.33
N ALA A 143 8.51 17.81 10.37
CA ALA A 143 9.50 18.87 10.44
C ALA A 143 10.31 18.64 11.72
N ILE A 144 11.61 18.40 11.57
CA ILE A 144 12.53 18.34 12.70
C ILE A 144 12.57 19.75 13.29
N ASN A 145 11.86 19.96 14.40
CA ASN A 145 11.99 21.12 15.27
C ASN A 145 12.91 20.79 16.44
#